data_AF-A0A840SJY1-F1
#
_entry.id   AF-A0A840SJY1-F1
#
_cell.length_a   1.000
_cell.length_b   1.000
_cell.length_c   1.000
_cell.angle_alpha   90.00
_cell.angle_beta   90.00
_cell.angle_gamma   90.00
#
_symmetry.space_group_name_H-M   'P 1'
#
loop_
_entity.id
_entity.type
_entity.pdbx_description
1 polymer ?
#
loop_
_entity_poly.entity_id
_entity_poly.type
_entity_poly.pdbx_seq_one_letter_code
_entity_poly.pdbx_strand_id
1 'polypeptide(L)' 'MYLPEDHRQMYDILTELRVYAAANGLAQLAEKLDDAMVLLIIEGRDALARAAAPAAQDS' A
#
# COMPACT_ATOMS: atom_id res chain seq x y z
N MET A 1 6.15 -5.77 -17.44
CA MET A 1 6.13 -5.75 -15.96
C MET A 1 4.69 -5.44 -15.57
N TYR A 2 4.01 -6.32 -14.83
CA TYR A 2 2.62 -6.08 -14.43
C TYR A 2 2.63 -5.00 -13.33
N LEU A 3 2.00 -3.86 -13.60
CA LEU A 3 1.72 -2.87 -12.56
C LEU A 3 0.50 -3.37 -11.78
N PRO A 4 0.48 -3.31 -10.44
CA PRO A 4 -0.68 -3.74 -9.67
C PRO A 4 -1.90 -2.85 -9.97
N GLU A 5 -3.06 -3.49 -10.05
CA GLU A 5 -4.34 -2.89 -10.47
C GLU A 5 -5.03 -2.12 -9.34
N ASP A 6 -4.80 -2.51 -8.08
CA ASP A 6 -5.34 -1.81 -6.91
C ASP A 6 -4.42 -1.88 -5.67
N HIS A 7 -4.78 -1.12 -4.63
CA HIS A 7 -4.03 -1.03 -3.38
C HIS A 7 -3.99 -2.36 -2.62
N ARG A 8 -4.96 -3.26 -2.80
CA ARG A 8 -4.97 -4.57 -2.14
C ARG A 8 -3.94 -5.49 -2.78
N GLN A 9 -3.92 -5.54 -4.12
CA GLN A 9 -2.92 -6.33 -4.84
C GLN A 9 -1.49 -5.83 -4.55
N MET A 10 -1.29 -4.51 -4.46
CA MET A 10 -0.01 -3.95 -4.05
C MET A 10 0.37 -4.37 -2.62
N TYR A 11 -0.59 -4.36 -1.69
CA TYR A 11 -0.36 -4.78 -0.31
C TYR A 11 0.08 -6.25 -0.20
N ASP A 12 -0.57 -7.13 -0.97
CA ASP A 12 -0.23 -8.56 -1.00
C ASP A 12 1.21 -8.77 -1.53
N ILE A 13 1.57 -8.09 -2.60
CA ILE A 13 2.94 -8.13 -3.16
C ILE A 13 3.97 -7.66 -2.12
N LEU A 14 3.71 -6.53 -1.44
CA LEU A 14 4.61 -6.01 -0.41
C LEU A 14 4.76 -6.99 0.76
N THR A 15 3.66 -7.66 1.14
CA THR A 15 3.66 -8.68 2.21
C THR A 15 4.54 -9.87 1.84
N GLU A 16 4.41 -10.40 0.61
CA GLU A 16 5.24 -11.51 0.14
C GLU A 16 6.73 -11.13 0.10
N LEU A 17 7.05 -9.94 -0.41
CA LEU A 17 8.42 -9.42 -0.44
C LEU A 17 8.99 -9.25 0.96
N ARG A 18 8.17 -8.82 1.92
CA ARG A 18 8.58 -8.61 3.31
C ARG A 18 8.91 -9.94 3.98
N VAL A 19 8.09 -10.97 3.76
CA VAL A 19 8.35 -12.33 4.25
C VAL A 19 9.65 -12.87 3.66
N TYR A 20 9.85 -12.70 2.35
CA TYR A 20 11.09 -13.09 1.69
C TYR A 20 12.31 -12.37 2.30
N ALA A 21 12.23 -11.04 2.48
CA ALA A 21 13.30 -10.25 3.07
C ALA A 21 13.67 -10.74 4.48
N ALA A 22 12.66 -11.00 5.33
CA ALA A 22 12.86 -11.51 6.67
C ALA A 22 13.50 -12.92 6.67
N ALA A 23 13.01 -13.82 5.81
CA ALA A 23 13.54 -15.17 5.68
C ALA A 23 15.00 -15.23 5.21
N ASN A 24 15.45 -14.21 4.48
CA ASN A 24 16.82 -14.11 3.96
C ASN A 24 17.73 -13.19 4.79
N GLY A 25 17.30 -12.76 5.97
CA GLY A 25 18.10 -11.91 6.85
C GLY A 25 18.31 -10.48 6.34
N LEU A 26 17.48 -10.02 5.39
CA LEU A 26 17.54 -8.69 4.81
C LEU A 26 16.76 -7.68 5.68
N ALA A 27 17.19 -7.48 6.93
CA ALA A 27 16.45 -6.72 7.94
C ALA A 27 16.07 -5.29 7.48
N GLN A 28 17.02 -4.54 6.92
CA GLN A 28 16.76 -3.17 6.43
C GLN A 28 15.74 -3.13 5.28
N LEU A 29 15.67 -4.19 4.46
CA LEU A 29 14.68 -4.26 3.39
C LEU A 29 13.30 -4.59 3.96
N ALA A 30 13.22 -5.50 4.93
CA ALA A 30 11.98 -5.82 5.62
C ALA A 30 11.38 -4.59 6.31
N GLU A 31 12.21 -3.78 7.00
CA GLU A 31 11.78 -2.52 7.62
C GLU A 31 11.21 -1.53 6.59
N LYS A 32 11.90 -1.32 5.47
CA LYS A 32 11.42 -0.43 4.41
C LYS A 32 10.10 -0.91 3.78
N LEU A 33 9.91 -2.23 3.70
CA LEU A 33 8.67 -2.80 3.19
C LEU A 33 7.54 -2.65 4.21
N ASP A 34 7.83 -2.77 5.51
CA ASP A 34 6.88 -2.46 6.59
C ASP A 34 6.43 -0.99 6.49
N ASP A 35 7.35 -0.04 6.31
CA ASP A 35 7.04 1.38 6.09
C ASP A 35 6.18 1.61 4.84
N ALA A 36 6.51 0.96 3.72
CA ALA A 36 5.76 1.07 2.47
C ALA A 36 4.33 0.58 2.60
N MET A 37 4.10 -0.52 3.34
CA MET A 37 2.77 -1.04 3.63
C MET A 37 1.93 -0.05 4.45
N VAL A 38 2.54 0.60 5.45
CA VAL A 38 1.86 1.63 6.25
C VAL A 38 1.44 2.81 5.38
N LEU A 39 2.34 3.31 4.52
CA LEU A 39 2.04 4.40 3.60
C LEU A 39 0.90 4.05 2.65
N LEU A 40 0.93 2.84 2.06
CA LEU A 40 -0.10 2.37 1.15
C LEU A 40 -1.50 2.31 1.82
N ILE A 41 -1.56 1.92 3.09
CA ILE A 41 -2.80 1.93 3.87
C ILE A 41 -3.31 3.36 4.06
N ILE A 42 -2.42 4.31 4.37
CA ILE A 42 -2.78 5.73 4.54
C ILE A 42 -3.33 6.30 3.22
N GLU A 43 -2.61 6.08 2.13
CA GLU A 43 -3.00 6.56 0.80
C GLU A 43 -4.33 5.96 0.33
N GLY A 44 -4.54 4.66 0.57
CA GLY A 44 -5.79 3.98 0.24
C GLY A 44 -6.99 4.54 1.02
N ARG A 45 -6.79 4.89 2.30
CA ARG A 45 -7.83 5.54 3.13
C ARG A 45 -8.14 6.94 2.62
N ASP A 46 -7.14 7.73 2.25
CA ASP A 46 -7.34 9.07 1.70
C ASP A 46 -8.05 9.03 0.34
N ALA A 47 -7.69 8.07 -0.51
CA ALA A 47 -8.37 7.85 -1.79
C ALA A 47 -9.84 7.48 -1.60
N LEU A 48 -10.15 6.60 -0.65
CA LEU A 48 -11.52 6.23 -0.29
C LEU A 48 -12.29 7.42 0.27
N ALA A 49 -11.68 8.22 1.15
CA ALA A 49 -12.29 9.42 1.71
C ALA A 49 -12.61 10.47 0.64
N ARG A 50 -11.72 10.67 -0.34
CA ARG A 50 -11.98 11.54 -1.49
C ARG A 50 -13.10 11.01 -2.39
N ALA A 51 -13.14 9.70 -2.64
CA ALA A 51 -14.21 9.09 -3.42
C ALA A 51 -15.58 9.15 -2.73
N ALA A 52 -15.59 9.15 -1.39
CA ALA A 52 -16.80 9.26 -0.57
C ALA A 52 -17.26 10.71 -0.32
N ALA A 53 -16.44 11.72 -0.66
CA ALA A 53 -16.83 13.11 -0.54
C ALA A 53 -17.95 13.40 -1.57
N PRO A 54 -19.15 13.82 -1.12
CA PRO A 54 -20.21 14.16 -2.05
C PRO A 54 -19.76 15.34 -2.92
N ALA A 55 -20.16 15.33 -4.19
CA ALA A 55 -20.03 16.45 -5.11
C ALA A 55 -20.89 17.64 -4.61
N ALA A 56 -20.44 18.30 -3.54
CA ALA A 56 -21.06 19.46 -2.94
C ALA A 56 -20.36 20.73 -3.42
N GLN A 57 -20.27 20.89 -4.74
CA GLN A 57 -19.87 22.15 -5.38
C GLN A 57 -20.60 22.27 -6.72
N ASP A 58 -21.93 22.41 -6.66
CA ASP A 58 -22.72 23.11 -7.67
C ASP A 58 -24.02 23.53 -6.99
N SER A 59 -24.04 24.76 -6.45
CA SER A 59 -25.22 25.49 -6.00
C SER A 59 -24.93 26.98 -6.04
#